data_AF-A0A9X2A9Q0-F1
#
_entry.id   AF-A0A9X2A9Q0-F1
#
_cell.length_a   1.000
_cell.length_b   1.000
_cell.length_c   1.000
_cell.angle_alpha   90.00
_cell.angle_beta   90.00
_cell.angle_gamma   90.00
#
_symmetry.space_group_name_H-M   'P 1'
#
loop_
_entity.id
_entity.type
_entity.pdbx_description
1 polymer ?
#
loop_
_entity_poly.entity_id
_entity_poly.type
_entity_poly.pdbx_seq_one_letter_code
_entity_poly.pdbx_strand_id
1 'polypeptide(L)' 'MILKVGIKVLFVIAEIFLGFYSLVVSESLLIKFLFFAFTAAIIAFGMLKTINRILPTDRVLMEIQADEKEE' A
#
# COMPACT_ATOMS: atom_id res chain seq x y z
N MET A 1 -20.08 6.23 -2.04
CA MET A 1 -19.07 6.29 -0.95
C MET A 1 -18.97 4.97 -0.17
N ILE A 2 -20.08 4.32 0.18
CA ILE A 2 -20.12 3.03 0.88
C ILE A 2 -19.28 1.92 0.24
N LEU A 3 -19.37 1.71 -1.09
CA LEU A 3 -18.62 0.64 -1.75
C LEU A 3 -17.08 0.80 -1.63
N LYS A 4 -16.59 2.06 -1.71
CA LYS A 4 -15.15 2.38 -1.55
C LYS A 4 -14.65 2.17 -0.13
N VAL A 5 -15.52 2.31 0.87
CA VAL A 5 -15.19 2.07 2.28
C VAL A 5 -15.27 0.57 2.58
N GLY A 6 -16.33 -0.09 2.10
CA GLY A 6 -16.55 -1.53 2.24
C GLY A 6 -15.38 -2.34 1.69
N ILE A 7 -14.85 -1.97 0.51
CA ILE A 7 -13.70 -2.69 -0.06
C ILE A 7 -12.47 -2.62 0.87
N LYS A 8 -12.19 -1.46 1.49
CA LYS A 8 -11.05 -1.31 2.40
C LYS A 8 -11.22 -2.13 3.66
N VAL A 9 -12.44 -2.14 4.22
CA VAL A 9 -12.77 -2.94 5.40
C VAL A 9 -12.61 -4.43 5.10
N LEU A 10 -13.03 -4.86 3.91
CA LEU A 10 -12.88 -6.26 3.46
C LEU A 10 -11.41 -6.67 3.38
N PHE A 11 -10.53 -5.82 2.83
CA PHE A 11 -9.08 -6.07 2.83
C PHE A 11 -8.50 -6.22 4.24
N VAL A 12 -8.91 -5.39 5.20
CA VAL A 12 -8.44 -5.47 6.59
C VAL A 12 -8.94 -6.76 7.27
N ILE A 13 -10.20 -7.11 7.07
CA ILE A 13 -10.77 -8.34 7.64
C ILE A 13 -10.07 -9.57 7.06
N ALA A 14 -9.91 -9.61 5.73
CA ALA A 14 -9.20 -10.68 5.05
C ALA A 14 -7.75 -10.83 5.56
N GLU A 15 -7.05 -9.72 5.75
CA GLU A 15 -5.69 -9.70 6.30
C GLU A 15 -5.63 -10.29 7.72
N ILE A 16 -6.57 -9.92 8.59
CA ILE A 16 -6.62 -10.43 9.97
C ILE A 16 -6.86 -11.94 9.97
N PHE A 17 -7.83 -12.42 9.17
CA PHE A 17 -8.11 -13.85 9.08
C PHE A 17 -6.93 -14.64 8.49
N LEU A 18 -6.35 -14.14 7.40
CA LEU A 18 -5.25 -14.80 6.71
C LEU A 18 -3.98 -14.80 7.59
N GLY A 19 -3.72 -13.71 8.30
CA GLY A 19 -2.63 -13.60 9.26
C GLY A 19 -2.81 -14.52 10.46
N PHE A 20 -4.01 -14.57 11.05
CA PHE A 20 -4.28 -15.50 12.14
C PHE A 20 -4.13 -16.95 11.69
N TYR A 21 -4.71 -17.31 10.54
CA TYR A 21 -4.63 -18.66 10.01
C TYR A 21 -3.18 -19.05 9.65
N SER A 22 -2.42 -18.11 9.09
CA SER A 22 -1.03 -18.35 8.71
C SER A 22 -0.04 -18.41 9.87
N LEU A 23 -0.27 -17.64 10.94
CA LEU A 23 0.70 -17.49 12.03
C LEU A 23 0.39 -18.42 13.20
N VAL A 24 -0.89 -18.69 13.47
CA VAL A 24 -1.34 -19.42 14.66
C VAL A 24 -1.81 -20.84 14.32
N VAL A 25 -2.43 -21.03 13.14
CA VAL A 25 -3.12 -22.30 12.82
C VAL A 25 -2.32 -23.19 11.88
N SER A 26 -1.62 -22.61 10.90
CA SER A 26 -0.99 -23.38 9.82
C SER A 26 0.53 -23.27 9.81
N GLU A 27 1.20 -24.42 9.81
CA GLU A 27 2.65 -24.49 9.55
C GLU A 27 2.98 -24.59 8.04
N SER A 28 1.97 -24.66 7.18
CA SER A 28 2.15 -24.80 5.74
C SER A 28 2.89 -23.62 5.14
N LEU A 29 3.97 -23.91 4.41
CA LEU A 29 4.76 -22.91 3.69
C LEU A 29 3.91 -22.12 2.70
N LEU A 30 2.97 -22.78 2.01
CA LEU A 30 2.11 -22.15 1.03
C LEU A 30 1.23 -21.07 1.67
N ILE A 31 0.69 -21.34 2.85
CA ILE A 31 -0.19 -20.39 3.55
C ILE A 31 0.60 -19.19 4.06
N LYS A 32 1.81 -19.42 4.57
CA LYS A 32 2.73 -18.35 4.96
C LYS A 32 3.13 -17.47 3.77
N PHE A 33 3.36 -18.09 2.62
CA PHE A 33 3.63 -17.35 1.39
C PHE A 33 2.41 -16.56 0.91
N LEU A 34 1.20 -17.14 0.98
CA LEU A 34 -0.03 -16.46 0.59
C LEU A 34 -0.33 -15.25 1.49
N PHE A 35 -0.14 -15.41 2.80
CA PHE A 35 -0.22 -14.33 3.77
C PHE A 35 0.78 -13.22 3.41
N PHE A 36 2.06 -13.56 3.27
CA PHE A 36 3.09 -12.60 2.91
C PHE A 36 2.79 -11.84 1.61
N ALA A 37 2.39 -12.55 0.55
CA ALA A 37 2.10 -11.94 -0.74
C ALA A 37 0.89 -10.98 -0.66
N PHE A 38 -0.15 -11.36 0.10
CA PHE A 38 -1.33 -10.52 0.30
C PHE A 38 -1.00 -9.27 1.13
N THR A 39 -0.25 -9.42 2.23
CA THR A 39 0.25 -8.29 3.04
C THR A 39 1.10 -7.35 2.19
N ALA A 40 2.03 -7.89 1.41
CA ALA A 40 2.92 -7.10 0.56
C ALA A 40 2.12 -6.30 -0.49
N ALA A 41 1.08 -6.89 -1.08
CA ALA A 41 0.21 -6.18 -2.01
C ALA A 41 -0.51 -5.00 -1.33
N ILE A 42 -1.06 -5.19 -0.13
CA ILE A 42 -1.73 -4.11 0.62
C ILE A 42 -0.75 -2.97 0.91
N ILE A 43 0.45 -3.30 1.41
CA ILE A 43 1.49 -2.31 1.72
C ILE A 43 1.94 -1.58 0.45
N ALA A 44 2.19 -2.29 -0.64
CA ALA A 44 2.60 -1.69 -1.92
C ALA A 44 1.55 -0.69 -2.43
N PHE A 45 0.26 -1.05 -2.43
CA PHE A 45 -0.82 -0.13 -2.78
C PHE A 45 -0.90 1.07 -1.84
N GLY A 46 -0.71 0.86 -0.54
CA GLY A 46 -0.64 1.92 0.45
C GLY A 46 0.53 2.88 0.20
N MET A 47 1.72 2.34 -0.08
CA MET A 47 2.93 3.10 -0.37
C MET A 47 2.79 3.90 -1.67
N LEU A 48 2.34 3.30 -2.77
CA LEU A 48 2.13 4.01 -4.05
C LEU A 48 1.23 5.25 -3.87
N LYS A 49 0.14 5.08 -3.13
CA LYS A 49 -0.79 6.18 -2.84
C LYS A 49 -0.18 7.27 -1.96
N THR A 50 0.71 6.87 -1.05
CA THR A 50 1.37 7.75 -0.08
C THR A 50 2.51 8.52 -0.75
N ILE A 51 3.33 7.83 -1.55
CA ILE A 51 4.39 8.39 -2.41
C ILE A 51 3.82 9.47 -3.32
N ASN A 52 2.75 9.20 -4.08
CA ASN A 52 2.12 10.19 -4.95
C ASN A 52 1.53 11.40 -4.21
N ARG A 53 1.32 11.30 -2.89
CA ARG A 53 0.82 12.40 -2.06
C ARG A 53 1.95 13.20 -1.39
N ILE A 54 3.06 12.55 -1.06
CA ILE A 54 4.18 13.13 -0.30
C ILE A 54 5.28 13.65 -1.20
N LEU A 55 5.61 12.95 -2.29
CA LEU A 55 6.55 13.45 -3.27
C LEU A 55 5.81 14.42 -4.18
N PRO A 56 6.07 15.75 -4.07
CA PRO A 56 5.48 16.74 -4.95
C PRO A 56 6.32 16.76 -6.22
N THR A 57 6.31 15.65 -6.95
CA THR A 57 7.16 15.47 -8.14
C THR A 57 6.90 16.56 -9.16
N ASP A 58 5.69 17.11 -9.23
CA ASP A 58 5.34 18.12 -10.25
C ASP A 58 5.59 19.57 -9.82
N ARG A 59 5.57 19.89 -8.52
CA ARG A 59 5.75 21.29 -8.06
C ARG A 59 7.20 21.65 -7.78
N VAL A 60 7.96 20.73 -7.18
CA VAL A 60 9.36 20.98 -6.83
C VAL A 60 10.25 20.99 -8.08
N LEU A 61 9.98 20.14 -9.07
CA LEU A 61 10.68 20.19 -10.36
C LEU A 61 10.37 21.46 -11.16
N MET A 62 9.14 22.00 -11.06
CA MET A 62 8.76 23.26 -11.70
C MET A 62 9.42 24.47 -11.03
N GLU A 63 9.49 24.51 -9.69
CA GLU A 63 10.16 25.58 -8.95
C GLU A 63 11.67 25.60 -9.22
N ILE A 64 12.33 24.43 -9.21
CA ILE A 64 13.77 24.31 -9.49
C ILE A 64 14.11 24.75 -10.93
N GLN A 65 13.26 24.42 -11.91
CA GLN A 65 13.45 24.84 -13.31
C GLN A 65 13.08 26.31 -13.60
N ALA A 66 12.30 26.95 -12.72
CA ALA A 66 11.98 28.37 -12.83
C ALA A 66 13.14 29.23 -12.29
N ASP A 67 13.75 28.81 -11.17
CA ASP A 67 14.93 29.47 -10.59
C ASP A 67 16.15 29.40 -11.55
N GLU A 68 16.37 28.25 -12.21
CA GLU A 68 17.48 28.07 -13.18
C GLU A 68 17.33 28.88 -14.48
N LYS A 69 16.15 29.45 -14.77
CA LYS A 69 15.90 30.27 -15.96
C LYS A 69 15.93 31.77 -15.68
N GLU A 70 15.98 32.17 -14.40
CA GLU A 70 16.05 33.57 -13.98
C GLU A 70 17.47 34.03 -13.60
N GLU A 71 18.46 33.12 -13.55
CA GLU A 71 19.91 33.42 -13.53
C GLU A 71 20.55 33.42 -14.94
#